data_AF-A0A524KZC2-F1
#
_entry.id   AF-A0A524KZC2-F1
#
_cell.length_a   1.000
_cell.length_b   1.000
_cell.length_c   1.000
_cell.angle_alpha   90.00
_cell.angle_beta   90.00
_cell.angle_gamma   90.00
#
_symmetry.space_group_name_H-M   'P 1'
#
loop_
_entity.id
_entity.type
_entity.pdbx_description
1 polymer ?
#
loop_
_entity_poly.entity_id
_entity_poly.type
_entity_poly.pdbx_seq_one_letter_code
_entity_poly.pdbx_strand_id
1 'polypeptide(L)' 'MAGLSGRMTLHQELDGGVRTVVLEAGHAIVNPPGVWHTADIEGEASALFITAGMGTENRER' A
#
# COMPACT_ATOMS: atom_id res chain seq x y z
N MET A 1 6.44 0.36 -1.54
CA MET A 1 5.56 1.53 -1.76
C MET A 1 6.06 2.69 -0.94
N ALA A 2 6.02 3.91 -1.46
CA ALA A 2 6.34 5.13 -0.71
C ALA A 2 5.24 6.17 -0.87
N GLY A 3 4.90 6.87 0.22
CA GLY A 3 4.01 8.03 0.20
C GLY A 3 4.75 9.26 -0.29
N LEU A 4 4.22 9.94 -1.30
CA LEU A 4 4.80 11.16 -1.88
C LEU A 4 4.07 12.42 -1.41
N SER A 5 2.76 12.34 -1.26
CA SER A 5 1.91 13.43 -0.78
C SER A 5 0.60 12.88 -0.20
N GLY A 6 -0.08 13.68 0.62
CA GLY A 6 -1.30 13.27 1.31
C GLY A 6 -1.05 12.24 2.42
N ARG A 7 -2.14 11.73 2.97
CA ARG A 7 -2.15 10.71 4.03
C ARG A 7 -2.98 9.52 3.56
N MET A 8 -2.43 8.32 3.74
CA MET A 8 -3.12 7.07 3.40
C MET A 8 -3.02 6.06 4.54
N THR A 9 -4.09 5.30 4.73
CA THR A 9 -4.11 4.15 5.64
C THR A 9 -3.94 2.90 4.79
N LEU A 10 -2.77 2.26 4.87
CA LEU A 10 -2.48 1.03 4.15
C LEU A 10 -2.86 -0.18 5.01
N HIS A 11 -3.55 -1.13 4.39
CA HIS A 11 -3.90 -2.43 4.95
C HIS A 11 -3.14 -3.52 4.21
N GLN A 12 -2.47 -4.42 4.92
CA GLN A 12 -1.75 -5.56 4.37
C GLN A 12 -2.27 -6.86 5.00
N GLU A 13 -2.59 -7.86 4.18
CA GLU A 13 -3.01 -9.20 4.64
C GLU A 13 -1.77 -10.05 4.95
N LEU A 14 -1.38 -10.11 6.22
CA LEU A 14 -0.15 -10.75 6.72
C LEU A 14 -0.48 -11.78 7.79
N ASP A 15 0.11 -12.97 7.68
CA ASP A 15 0.00 -14.06 8.68
C ASP A 15 -1.44 -14.39 9.10
N GLY A 16 -2.39 -14.30 8.15
CA GLY A 16 -3.81 -14.56 8.39
C GLY A 16 -4.57 -13.40 9.04
N GLY A 17 -3.95 -12.24 9.23
CA GLY A 17 -4.56 -11.02 9.76
C GLY A 17 -4.34 -9.79 8.88
N VAL A 18 -4.89 -8.65 9.30
CA VAL A 18 -4.70 -7.36 8.63
C VAL A 18 -3.78 -6.49 9.48
N ARG A 19 -2.63 -6.13 8.91
CA ARG A 19 -1.77 -5.08 9.45
C ARG A 19 -2.17 -3.75 8.85
N THR A 20 -2.40 -2.76 9.70
CA THR A 20 -2.69 -1.39 9.26
C THR A 20 -1.54 -0.46 9.61
N VAL A 21 -1.14 0.39 8.67
CA VAL A 21 -0.15 1.44 8.89
C VAL A 21 -0.57 2.74 8.22
N VAL A 22 -0.24 3.88 8.83
CA VAL A 22 -0.40 5.19 8.19
C VAL A 22 0.87 5.51 7.41
N LEU A 23 0.72 5.90 6.15
CA LEU A 23 1.78 6.44 5.31
C LEU A 23 1.50 7.91 5.01
N GLU A 24 2.56 8.72 5.13
CA GLU A 24 2.60 10.14 4.81
C GLU A 24 3.77 10.39 3.85
N ALA A 25 3.93 11.63 3.40
CA ALA A 25 5.05 12.01 2.54
C ALA A 25 6.40 11.63 3.18
N GLY A 26 7.22 10.88 2.44
CA GLY A 26 8.52 10.41 2.90
C GLY A 26 8.51 9.07 3.64
N HIS A 27 7.33 8.53 4.00
CA HIS A 27 7.23 7.18 4.54
C HIS A 27 7.29 6.14 3.42
N ALA A 28 7.92 5.01 3.73
CA ALA A 28 8.00 3.87 2.83
C ALA A 28 7.73 2.55 3.58
N ILE A 29 7.15 1.61 2.86
CA ILE A 29 6.91 0.26 3.34
C ILE A 29 7.14 -0.78 2.24
N VAL A 30 7.48 -1.99 2.67
CA VAL A 30 7.60 -3.17 1.82
C VAL A 30 6.28 -3.94 1.85
N ASN A 31 5.75 -4.26 0.67
CA ASN A 31 4.70 -5.26 0.49
C ASN A 31 5.39 -6.59 0.19
N PRO A 32 5.34 -7.59 1.09
CA PRO A 32 5.97 -8.87 0.82
C PRO A 32 5.34 -9.59 -0.38
N PRO A 33 6.06 -10.53 -1.03
CA PRO A 33 5.49 -11.32 -2.12
C PRO A 33 4.22 -12.05 -1.69
N GLY A 34 3.18 -12.04 -2.54
CA GLY A 34 1.90 -12.69 -2.28
C GLY A 34 0.98 -11.99 -1.27
N VAL A 35 1.40 -10.85 -0.71
CA VAL A 35 0.59 -10.09 0.25
C VAL A 35 -0.33 -9.11 -0.47
N TRP A 36 -1.63 -9.31 -0.30
CA TRP A 36 -2.63 -8.33 -0.71
C TRP A 36 -2.51 -7.05 0.12
N HIS A 37 -2.64 -5.92 -0.55
CA HIS A 37 -2.70 -4.63 0.12
C HIS A 37 -3.71 -3.70 -0.54
N THR A 38 -4.33 -2.85 0.26
CA THR A 38 -5.25 -1.80 -0.18
C THR A 38 -5.02 -0.55 0.65
N ALA A 39 -5.33 0.63 0.12
CA ALA A 39 -5.13 1.89 0.82
C ALA A 39 -6.42 2.71 0.81
N ASP A 40 -6.81 3.18 1.99
CA ASP A 40 -7.88 4.16 2.16
C ASP A 40 -7.28 5.57 2.21
N ILE A 41 -7.91 6.52 1.50
CA ILE A 41 -7.54 7.94 1.48
C ILE A 41 -8.79 8.79 1.74
N GLU A 42 -8.64 9.84 2.55
CA GLU A 42 -9.74 10.79 2.85
C GLU A 42 -9.87 11.90 1.80
N GLY A 43 -8.84 12.10 0.98
CA GLY A 43 -8.77 13.12 -0.06
C GLY A 43 -7.80 12.71 -1.16
N GLU A 44 -6.95 13.63 -1.61
CA GLU A 44 -5.93 13.31 -2.61
C GLU A 44 -4.62 12.86 -1.95
N ALA A 45 -4.00 11.82 -2.52
CA ALA A 45 -2.69 11.34 -2.12
C ALA A 45 -1.95 10.80 -3.35
N SER A 46 -0.62 10.82 -3.31
CA SER A 46 0.24 10.22 -4.33
C SER A 46 1.16 9.16 -3.71
N ALA A 47 1.27 8.01 -4.36
CA ALA A 47 2.14 6.91 -3.94
C ALA A 47 3.06 6.47 -5.09
N LEU A 48 4.29 6.10 -4.74
CA LEU A 48 5.23 5.46 -5.65
C LEU A 48 5.26 3.95 -5.42
N PHE A 49 4.98 3.21 -6.48
CA PHE A 49 5.15 1.77 -6.53
C PHE A 49 6.46 1.44 -7.25
N ILE A 50 7.33 0.70 -6.57
CA ILE A 50 8.58 0.19 -7.14
C ILE A 50 8.40 -1.32 -7.23
N THR A 51 8.15 -1.81 -8.44
CA THR A 51 7.95 -3.23 -8.75
C THR A 51 8.36 -3.48 -10.20
N ALA A 52 8.74 -4.71 -10.54
CA ALA A 52 8.94 -5.11 -11.94
C ALA A 52 7.63 -5.08 -12.75
N GLY A 53 6.47 -4.99 -12.09
CA GLY A 53 5.15 -4.79 -12.70
C GLY A 53 4.54 -6.04 -13.33
N MET A 54 5.37 -6.92 -13.90
CA MET A 54 4.92 -8.19 -14.48
C MET A 54 4.22 -9.07 -13.45
N GLY A 55 3.01 -9.55 -13.78
CA GLY A 55 2.20 -10.38 -12.88
C GLY A 55 1.51 -9.62 -11.74
N THR A 56 1.43 -8.28 -11.82
CA THR A 56 0.62 -7.52 -10.86
C THR A 56 -0.85 -7.83 -11.07
N GLU A 57 -1.52 -8.22 -9.99
CA GLU A 57 -2.96 -8.49 -9.97
C GLU A 57 -3.69 -7.42 -9.17
N ASN A 58 -4.95 -7.18 -9.53
CA ASN A 58 -5.86 -6.33 -8.78
C ASN A 58 -7.04 -7.19 -8.32
N ARG A 59 -7.54 -6.90 -7.12
CA ARG A 59 -8.72 -7.53 -6.53
C ARG A 59 -9.73 -6.45 -6.19
N GLU A 60 -11.01 -6.74 -6.38
CA GLU A 60 -12.06 -5.90 -5.79
C GLU A 60 -11.89 -5.86 -4.27
N ARG A 61 -12.27 -4.72 -3.70
CA ARG A 61 -12.15 -4.49 -2.27
C ARG A 61 -13.38 -5.01 -1.53
#